data_AF-A0A139N0W6-F1
#
_entry.id   AF-A0A139N0W6-F1
#
_cell.length_a   1.000
_cell.length_b   1.000
_cell.length_c   1.000
_cell.angle_alpha   90.00
_cell.angle_beta   90.00
_cell.angle_gamma   90.00
#
_symmetry.space_group_name_H-M   'P 1'
#
loop_
_entity.id
_entity.type
_entity.pdbx_description
1 polymer ?
#
loop_
_entity_poly.entity_id
_entity_poly.type
_entity_poly.pdbx_seq_one_letter_code
_entity_poly.pdbx_strand_id
1 'polypeptide(L)'
;MLRFWEEEIRKILQTQVKDESFKVIFSAHSVPVLALDFEDPYIDQIIENSQLIAHRLGLAPSDYTNTWQSESDIGLPWIKPDVLEYLRDQTNHPQHYIFVPISFISEHIEVLFDNDVECQELCQELGVVYHRPPMPNTDSRLIDALLATIRQHETEELRYMHPEETTFDELAPSEESNQILSETEELQMPEFVKKLIEKKGRENVKMPYFIKKMLEKRARETK
;
A
#
# COMPACT_ATOMS: atom_id res chain seq x y z
N MET A 1 -6.58 12.46 -12.00
CA MET A 1 -7.09 11.50 -10.99
C MET A 1 -7.81 12.15 -9.82
N LEU A 2 -7.30 13.24 -9.21
CA LEU A 2 -7.99 13.90 -8.07
C LEU A 2 -9.48 14.22 -8.32
N ARG A 3 -9.83 14.72 -9.51
CA ARG A 3 -11.24 15.01 -9.87
C ARG A 3 -12.13 13.77 -9.86
N PHE A 4 -11.62 12.62 -10.31
CA PHE A 4 -12.38 11.37 -10.31
C PHE A 4 -12.79 11.00 -8.88
N TRP A 5 -11.80 10.93 -7.98
CA TRP A 5 -12.04 10.58 -6.58
C TRP A 5 -12.93 11.60 -5.88
N GLU A 6 -12.69 12.89 -6.10
CA GLU A 6 -13.52 13.96 -5.55
C GLU A 6 -15.00 13.78 -5.94
N GLU A 7 -15.28 13.60 -7.23
CA GLU A 7 -16.66 13.51 -7.72
C GLU A 7 -17.37 12.23 -7.23
N GLU A 8 -16.71 11.07 -7.26
CA GLU A 8 -17.33 9.83 -6.82
C GLU A 8 -17.55 9.78 -5.30
N ILE A 9 -16.60 10.27 -4.50
CA ILE A 9 -16.77 10.35 -3.04
C ILE A 9 -17.87 11.37 -2.71
N ARG A 10 -17.88 12.54 -3.37
CA ARG A 10 -18.91 13.57 -3.16
C ARG A 10 -20.31 13.05 -3.48
N LYS A 11 -20.44 12.22 -4.52
CA LYS A 11 -21.71 11.57 -4.88
C LYS A 11 -22.22 10.67 -3.75
N ILE A 12 -21.37 9.83 -3.17
CA ILE A 12 -21.72 8.98 -2.02
C ILE A 12 -22.14 9.84 -0.83
N LEU A 13 -21.33 10.85 -0.49
CA LEU A 13 -21.60 11.77 0.61
C LEU A 13 -22.96 12.47 0.46
N GLN A 14 -23.31 12.94 -0.74
CA GLN A 14 -24.55 13.69 -0.97
C GLN A 14 -25.80 12.83 -1.12
N THR A 15 -25.67 11.61 -1.64
CA THR A 15 -26.84 10.78 -1.99
C THR A 15 -27.14 9.69 -0.98
N GLN A 16 -26.11 9.12 -0.35
CA GLN A 16 -26.24 7.97 0.55
C GLN A 16 -26.00 8.33 2.01
N VAL A 17 -24.99 9.15 2.32
CA VAL A 17 -24.63 9.54 3.70
C VAL A 17 -25.46 10.74 4.19
N LYS A 18 -25.51 11.81 3.40
CA LYS A 18 -26.21 13.07 3.73
C LYS A 18 -25.69 13.69 5.02
N ASP A 19 -26.53 13.77 6.05
CA ASP A 19 -26.22 14.40 7.35
C ASP A 19 -25.78 13.36 8.40
N GLU A 20 -25.68 12.08 8.02
CA GLU A 20 -25.26 11.00 8.90
C GLU A 20 -23.74 11.02 9.13
N SER A 21 -23.31 10.49 10.28
CA SER A 21 -21.90 10.41 10.63
C SER A 21 -21.15 9.46 9.69
N PHE A 22 -19.94 9.86 9.27
CA PHE A 22 -19.12 9.07 8.36
C PHE A 22 -17.63 9.14 8.67
N LYS A 23 -16.86 8.23 8.07
CA LYS A 23 -15.41 8.33 7.95
C LYS A 23 -14.97 7.81 6.57
N VAL A 24 -14.11 8.57 5.90
CA VAL A 24 -13.45 8.16 4.64
C VAL A 24 -12.17 7.40 4.97
N ILE A 25 -12.04 6.19 4.46
CA ILE A 25 -10.88 5.31 4.66
C ILE A 25 -10.10 5.28 3.35
N PHE A 26 -8.99 6.01 3.27
CA PHE A 26 -8.06 5.90 2.14
C PHE A 26 -7.15 4.70 2.36
N SER A 27 -7.44 3.60 1.68
CA SER A 27 -6.70 2.34 1.82
C SER A 27 -5.73 2.14 0.66
N ALA A 28 -4.51 1.71 0.97
CA ALA A 28 -3.45 1.43 -0.01
C ALA A 28 -2.77 0.10 0.30
N HIS A 29 -2.24 -0.60 -0.71
CA HIS A 29 -1.45 -1.81 -0.47
C HIS A 29 -0.27 -1.49 0.45
N SER A 30 -0.10 -2.29 1.50
CA SER A 30 0.98 -2.06 2.46
C SER A 30 2.33 -2.36 1.83
N VAL A 31 3.40 -1.84 2.42
CA VAL A 31 4.76 -2.22 2.07
C VAL A 31 5.50 -2.64 3.34
N PRO A 32 6.56 -3.46 3.25
CA PRO A 32 7.42 -3.71 4.41
C PRO A 32 7.97 -2.39 4.95
N VAL A 33 8.06 -2.23 6.27
CA VAL A 33 8.61 -1.03 6.94
C VAL A 33 10.00 -0.67 6.39
N LEU A 34 10.74 -1.68 5.98
CA LEU A 34 12.06 -1.58 5.35
C LEU A 34 12.10 -0.70 4.09
N ALA A 35 10.96 -0.47 3.41
CA ALA A 35 10.88 0.50 2.31
C ALA A 35 11.30 1.92 2.74
N LEU A 36 11.06 2.29 4.01
CA LEU A 36 11.49 3.57 4.57
C LEU A 36 13.01 3.73 4.62
N ASP A 37 13.74 2.65 4.88
CA ASP A 37 15.21 2.67 4.90
C ASP A 37 15.83 2.93 3.51
N PHE A 38 15.01 2.81 2.46
CA PHE A 38 15.39 3.04 1.07
C PHE A 38 14.84 4.35 0.51
N GLU A 39 14.28 5.19 1.38
CA GLU A 39 13.69 6.48 1.02
C GLU A 39 12.60 6.32 -0.07
N ASP A 40 11.84 5.21 0.00
CA ASP A 40 10.74 4.98 -0.93
C ASP A 40 9.67 6.07 -0.75
N PRO A 41 9.35 6.85 -1.80
CA PRO A 41 8.40 7.96 -1.69
C PRO A 41 6.94 7.51 -1.62
N TYR A 42 6.66 6.22 -1.79
CA TYR A 42 5.30 5.67 -1.91
C TYR A 42 4.37 6.12 -0.78
N ILE A 43 4.83 6.01 0.47
CA ILE A 43 4.00 6.31 1.64
C ILE A 43 3.62 7.80 1.67
N ASP A 44 4.61 8.67 1.44
CA ASP A 44 4.40 10.11 1.41
C ASP A 44 3.47 10.51 0.27
N GLN A 45 3.62 9.91 -0.92
CA GLN A 45 2.75 10.16 -2.07
C GLN A 45 1.30 9.73 -1.81
N ILE A 46 1.09 8.60 -1.13
CA ILE A 46 -0.26 8.13 -0.76
C ILE A 46 -0.91 9.10 0.24
N ILE A 47 -0.16 9.55 1.25
CA ILE A 47 -0.65 10.51 2.25
C ILE A 47 -0.91 11.88 1.62
N GLU A 48 -0.02 12.37 0.76
CA GLU A 48 -0.21 13.63 0.06
C GLU A 48 -1.45 13.57 -0.86
N ASN A 49 -1.62 12.47 -1.60
CA ASN A 49 -2.78 12.28 -2.46
C ASN A 49 -4.10 12.24 -1.66
N SER A 50 -4.14 11.56 -0.51
CA SER A 50 -5.33 11.54 0.36
C SER A 50 -5.65 12.94 0.90
N GLN A 51 -4.63 13.70 1.32
CA GLN A 51 -4.78 15.08 1.79
C GLN A 51 -5.33 16.00 0.68
N LEU A 52 -4.83 15.86 -0.55
CA LEU A 52 -5.32 16.63 -1.70
C LEU A 52 -6.79 16.32 -2.00
N ILE A 53 -7.19 15.04 -1.96
CA ILE A 53 -8.60 14.65 -2.16
C ILE A 53 -9.48 15.18 -1.03
N ALA A 54 -9.06 14.99 0.23
CA ALA A 54 -9.78 15.47 1.41
C ALA A 54 -9.97 16.99 1.40
N HIS A 55 -8.93 17.74 1.03
CA HIS A 55 -8.99 19.19 0.91
C HIS A 55 -10.03 19.64 -0.14
N ARG A 56 -10.05 19.00 -1.31
CA ARG A 56 -11.01 19.30 -2.39
C ARG A 56 -12.45 18.98 -2.00
N LEU A 57 -12.64 17.95 -1.17
CA LEU A 57 -13.94 17.58 -0.62
C LEU A 57 -14.38 18.49 0.54
N GLY A 58 -13.46 19.22 1.15
CA GLY A 58 -13.72 20.03 2.35
C GLY A 58 -13.81 19.21 3.63
N LEU A 59 -13.16 18.04 3.67
CA LEU A 59 -13.14 17.16 4.83
C LEU A 59 -12.24 17.72 5.94
N ALA A 60 -12.71 17.64 7.19
CA ALA A 60 -11.86 17.91 8.34
C ALA A 60 -10.88 16.74 8.58
N PRO A 61 -9.75 16.96 9.28
CA PRO A 61 -8.82 15.87 9.63
C PRO A 61 -9.46 14.71 10.42
N SER A 62 -10.58 14.95 11.08
CA SER A 62 -11.36 13.91 11.78
C SER A 62 -12.17 13.02 10.85
N ASP A 63 -12.44 13.46 9.62
CA ASP A 63 -13.42 12.83 8.73
C ASP A 63 -12.79 11.76 7.85
N TYR A 64 -11.46 11.67 7.83
CA TYR A 64 -10.74 10.67 7.06
C TYR A 64 -9.55 10.08 7.81
N THR A 65 -9.05 8.95 7.34
CA THR A 65 -7.79 8.36 7.76
C THR A 65 -7.15 7.63 6.59
N ASN A 66 -5.84 7.41 6.69
CA ASN A 66 -5.13 6.48 5.82
C ASN A 66 -4.96 5.14 6.56
N THR A 67 -5.19 4.05 5.84
CA THR A 67 -4.97 2.67 6.30
C THR A 67 -4.24 1.89 5.22
N TRP A 68 -3.74 0.73 5.59
CA TRP A 68 -3.00 -0.16 4.69
C TRP A 68 -3.70 -1.51 4.61
N GLN A 69 -3.53 -2.22 3.51
CA GLN A 69 -4.16 -3.53 3.27
C GLN A 69 -3.18 -4.53 2.66
N SER A 70 -3.60 -5.79 2.59
CA SER A 70 -2.89 -6.84 1.84
C SER A 70 -1.46 -7.12 2.33
N GLU A 71 -1.19 -6.94 3.63
CA GLU A 71 0.06 -7.37 4.26
C GLU A 71 0.24 -8.90 4.12
N SER A 72 1.43 -9.34 3.67
CA SER A 72 1.75 -10.76 3.53
C SER A 72 2.36 -11.38 4.80
N ASP A 73 1.99 -12.63 5.14
CA ASP A 73 2.57 -13.42 6.24
C ASP A 73 3.97 -14.00 5.91
N ILE A 74 4.87 -13.14 5.46
CA ILE A 74 6.28 -13.48 5.21
C ILE A 74 7.17 -13.25 6.42
N GLY A 75 6.63 -12.73 7.52
CA GLY A 75 7.35 -12.51 8.79
C GLY A 75 8.16 -11.20 8.85
N LEU A 76 7.89 -10.26 7.94
CA LEU A 76 8.42 -8.89 8.00
C LEU A 76 7.39 -7.96 8.64
N PRO A 77 7.80 -6.89 9.34
CA PRO A 77 6.87 -5.84 9.74
C PRO A 77 6.44 -5.01 8.52
N TRP A 78 5.15 -4.72 8.44
CA TRP A 78 4.55 -3.91 7.38
C TRP A 78 4.12 -2.54 7.89
N ILE A 79 3.87 -1.61 6.99
CA ILE A 79 3.31 -0.31 7.33
C ILE A 79 1.89 -0.50 7.89
N LYS A 80 1.58 0.27 8.93
CA LYS A 80 0.36 0.18 9.75
C LYS A 80 -0.33 1.56 9.83
N PRO A 81 -1.62 1.63 10.24
CA PRO A 81 -2.46 0.50 10.64
C PRO A 81 -2.97 -0.31 9.45
N ASP A 82 -3.06 -1.64 9.63
CA ASP A 82 -3.87 -2.46 8.73
C ASP A 82 -5.34 -2.02 8.83
N VAL A 83 -6.07 -2.09 7.72
CA VAL A 83 -7.44 -1.59 7.64
C VAL A 83 -8.39 -2.37 8.55
N LEU A 84 -8.27 -3.70 8.65
CA LEU A 84 -9.13 -4.50 9.52
C LEU A 84 -8.75 -4.32 10.99
N GLU A 85 -7.46 -4.21 11.30
CA GLU A 85 -6.96 -3.83 12.63
C GLU A 85 -7.51 -2.47 13.06
N TYR A 86 -7.36 -1.44 12.22
CA TYR A 86 -7.86 -0.10 12.47
C TYR A 86 -9.34 -0.10 12.83
N LEU A 87 -10.16 -0.80 12.04
CA LEU A 87 -11.60 -0.84 12.26
C LEU A 87 -11.93 -1.50 13.60
N ARG A 88 -11.33 -2.64 13.93
CA ARG A 88 -11.57 -3.36 15.19
C ARG A 88 -11.15 -2.56 16.43
N ASP A 89 -10.12 -1.73 16.30
CA ASP A 89 -9.59 -0.92 17.40
C ASP A 89 -10.45 0.33 17.69
N GLN A 90 -11.44 0.65 16.84
CA GLN A 90 -12.33 1.79 17.10
C GLN A 90 -13.30 1.48 18.25
N THR A 91 -13.43 2.44 19.17
CA THR A 91 -14.38 2.33 20.28
C THR A 91 -15.79 2.79 19.91
N ASN A 92 -15.89 3.67 18.92
CA ASN A 92 -17.15 4.15 18.37
C ASN A 92 -17.02 4.17 16.85
N HIS A 93 -18.05 3.65 16.19
CA HIS A 93 -18.12 3.64 14.74
C HIS A 93 -19.07 4.73 14.24
N PRO A 94 -18.78 5.37 13.10
CA PRO A 94 -19.75 6.19 12.40
C PRO A 94 -20.86 5.30 11.83
N GLN A 95 -21.92 5.93 11.32
CA GLN A 95 -22.97 5.22 10.59
C GLN A 95 -22.47 4.71 9.23
N HIS A 96 -21.50 5.40 8.62
CA HIS A 96 -20.96 5.06 7.31
C HIS A 96 -19.43 5.02 7.26
N TYR A 97 -18.89 3.99 6.63
CA TYR A 97 -17.50 3.98 6.16
C TYR A 97 -17.46 4.06 4.64
N ILE A 98 -16.57 4.90 4.10
CA ILE A 98 -16.36 5.07 2.66
C ILE A 98 -14.93 4.64 2.34
N PHE A 99 -14.76 3.45 1.79
CA PHE A 99 -13.45 2.91 1.44
C PHE A 99 -13.00 3.41 0.08
N VAL A 100 -11.79 3.96 0.01
CA VAL A 100 -11.19 4.54 -1.19
C VAL A 100 -9.87 3.80 -1.44
N PRO A 101 -9.83 2.82 -2.36
CA PRO A 101 -8.61 2.08 -2.73
C PRO A 101 -7.68 2.98 -3.55
N ILE A 102 -6.96 3.88 -2.87
CA ILE A 102 -6.33 5.06 -3.48
C ILE A 102 -5.08 4.73 -4.30
N SER A 103 -4.43 3.59 -4.03
CA SER A 103 -3.18 3.16 -4.68
C SER A 103 -3.37 2.51 -6.05
N PHE A 104 -4.60 2.32 -6.51
CA PHE A 104 -4.89 1.61 -7.75
C PHE A 104 -5.83 2.39 -8.67
N ILE A 105 -5.82 2.00 -9.95
CA ILE A 105 -6.68 2.60 -10.97
C ILE A 105 -7.71 1.63 -11.54
N SER A 106 -7.67 0.34 -11.18
CA SER A 106 -8.58 -0.68 -11.73
C SER A 106 -9.06 -1.62 -10.63
N GLU A 107 -10.20 -2.26 -10.86
CA GLU A 107 -10.63 -3.40 -10.04
C GLU A 107 -9.62 -4.55 -10.18
N HIS A 108 -9.28 -5.19 -9.06
CA HIS A 108 -8.42 -6.37 -8.97
C HIS A 108 -8.71 -7.06 -7.63
N ILE A 109 -7.97 -8.12 -7.31
CA ILE A 109 -8.28 -8.98 -6.15
C ILE A 109 -8.36 -8.21 -4.83
N GLU A 110 -7.47 -7.26 -4.57
CA GLU A 110 -7.46 -6.52 -3.28
C GLU A 110 -8.65 -5.55 -3.14
N VAL A 111 -9.22 -5.11 -4.26
CA VAL A 111 -10.43 -4.29 -4.23
C VAL A 111 -11.66 -5.19 -4.10
N LEU A 112 -11.75 -6.21 -4.94
CA LEU A 112 -12.92 -7.08 -5.03
C LEU A 112 -13.04 -8.07 -3.87
N PHE A 113 -11.93 -8.40 -3.20
CA PHE A 113 -11.89 -9.32 -2.08
C PHE A 113 -11.58 -8.58 -0.77
N ASP A 114 -10.39 -7.99 -0.61
CA ASP A 114 -10.01 -7.40 0.67
C ASP A 114 -10.96 -6.26 1.06
N ASN A 115 -11.43 -5.43 0.11
CA ASN A 115 -12.42 -4.39 0.42
C ASN A 115 -13.87 -4.89 0.34
N ASP A 116 -14.29 -5.40 -0.81
CA ASP A 116 -15.70 -5.74 -1.06
C ASP A 116 -16.17 -7.05 -0.40
N VAL A 117 -15.27 -7.85 0.17
CA VAL A 117 -15.61 -9.02 1.00
C VAL A 117 -15.16 -8.78 2.42
N GLU A 118 -13.85 -8.74 2.71
CA GLU A 118 -13.38 -8.76 4.10
C GLU A 118 -13.75 -7.48 4.88
N CYS A 119 -13.47 -6.30 4.32
CA CYS A 119 -13.84 -5.03 4.96
C CYS A 119 -15.37 -4.86 5.04
N GLN A 120 -16.10 -5.28 3.99
CA GLN A 120 -17.56 -5.19 3.98
C GLN A 120 -18.19 -6.10 5.04
N GLU A 121 -17.73 -7.35 5.17
CA GLU A 121 -18.19 -8.29 6.20
C GLU A 121 -17.92 -7.73 7.60
N LEU A 122 -16.73 -7.20 7.85
CA LEU A 122 -16.43 -6.57 9.14
C LEU A 122 -17.32 -5.34 9.41
N CYS A 123 -17.60 -4.51 8.40
CA CYS A 123 -18.54 -3.39 8.57
C CYS A 123 -19.94 -3.88 8.96
N GLN A 124 -20.42 -5.00 8.37
CA GLN A 124 -21.70 -5.60 8.73
C GLN A 124 -21.72 -6.10 10.18
N GLU A 125 -20.65 -6.78 10.62
CA GLU A 125 -20.50 -7.22 12.02
C GLU A 125 -20.54 -6.05 13.01
N LEU A 126 -19.94 -4.92 12.62
CA LEU A 126 -19.89 -3.69 13.42
C LEU A 126 -21.17 -2.84 13.33
N GLY A 127 -22.13 -3.23 12.48
CA GLY A 127 -23.37 -2.48 12.26
C GLY A 127 -23.17 -1.15 11.50
N VAL A 128 -22.11 -1.04 10.70
CA VAL A 128 -21.75 0.14 9.91
C VAL A 128 -22.07 -0.07 8.44
N VAL A 129 -22.59 0.95 7.77
CA VAL A 129 -22.87 0.88 6.32
C VAL A 129 -21.57 1.09 5.54
N TYR A 130 -21.21 0.09 4.75
CA TYR A 130 -20.06 0.12 3.83
C TYR A 130 -20.42 0.81 2.51
N HIS A 131 -19.55 1.71 2.05
CA HIS A 131 -19.55 2.25 0.70
C HIS A 131 -18.15 2.16 0.09
N ARG A 132 -18.10 1.99 -1.23
CA ARG A 132 -16.88 2.11 -2.02
C ARG A 132 -17.20 2.82 -3.35
N PRO A 133 -16.50 3.90 -3.72
CA PRO A 133 -16.58 4.45 -5.06
C PRO A 133 -16.13 3.41 -6.11
N PRO A 134 -16.64 3.47 -7.35
CA PRO A 134 -16.11 2.63 -8.42
C PRO A 134 -14.63 2.90 -8.64
N MET A 135 -13.84 1.90 -9.05
CA MET A 135 -12.47 2.15 -9.48
C MET A 135 -12.45 2.89 -10.83
N PRO A 136 -11.40 3.69 -11.11
CA PRO A 136 -11.29 4.44 -12.35
C PRO A 136 -11.47 3.59 -13.62
N ASN A 137 -10.91 2.39 -13.69
CA ASN A 137 -11.01 1.44 -14.80
C ASN A 137 -10.84 2.09 -16.19
N THR A 138 -11.95 2.35 -16.87
CA THR A 138 -12.00 2.94 -18.23
C THR A 138 -12.64 4.33 -18.24
N ASP A 139 -12.77 4.97 -17.07
CA ASP A 139 -13.34 6.30 -16.93
C ASP A 139 -12.54 7.32 -17.75
N SER A 140 -13.27 8.14 -18.51
CA SER A 140 -12.69 9.19 -19.34
C SER A 140 -11.73 10.11 -18.57
N ARG A 141 -11.98 10.40 -17.29
CA ARG A 141 -11.13 11.26 -16.44
C ARG A 141 -9.75 10.64 -16.18
N LEU A 142 -9.64 9.30 -16.16
CA LEU A 142 -8.36 8.60 -16.09
C LEU A 142 -7.65 8.68 -17.44
N ILE A 143 -8.35 8.35 -18.53
CA ILE A 143 -7.78 8.37 -19.88
C ILE A 143 -7.25 9.77 -20.22
N ASP A 144 -8.03 10.81 -19.95
CA ASP A 144 -7.63 12.20 -20.14
C ASP A 144 -6.40 12.57 -19.30
N ALA A 145 -6.32 12.08 -18.06
CA ALA A 145 -5.18 12.33 -17.19
C ALA A 145 -3.91 11.66 -17.74
N LEU A 146 -4.00 10.41 -18.20
CA LEU A 146 -2.89 9.69 -18.84
C LEU A 146 -2.42 10.41 -20.10
N LEU A 147 -3.35 10.81 -20.98
CA LEU A 147 -3.02 11.55 -22.20
C LEU A 147 -2.37 12.91 -21.90
N ALA A 148 -2.86 13.63 -20.89
CA ALA A 148 -2.27 14.90 -20.46
C ALA A 148 -0.85 14.69 -19.93
N THR A 149 -0.62 13.67 -19.10
CA THR A 149 0.70 13.32 -18.59
C THR A 149 1.66 12.97 -19.72
N ILE A 150 1.24 12.14 -20.68
CA ILE A 150 2.08 11.79 -21.85
C ILE A 150 2.45 13.06 -22.61
N ARG A 151 1.47 13.88 -22.98
CA ARG A 151 1.71 15.14 -23.73
C ARG A 151 2.67 16.09 -23.04
N GLN A 152 2.65 16.13 -21.71
CA GLN A 152 3.57 16.97 -20.94
C GLN A 152 5.03 16.52 -21.08
N HIS A 153 5.28 15.22 -21.26
CA HIS A 153 6.62 14.63 -21.30
C HIS A 153 7.03 14.17 -22.70
N GLU A 154 6.21 14.41 -23.74
CA GLU A 154 6.46 13.99 -25.13
C GLU A 154 7.78 14.53 -25.72
N THR A 155 8.24 15.69 -25.25
CA THR A 155 9.47 16.33 -25.71
C THR A 155 10.70 16.02 -24.86
N GLU A 156 10.51 15.31 -23.75
CA GLU A 156 11.60 14.95 -22.86
C GLU A 156 12.40 13.77 -23.43
N GLU A 157 13.67 13.69 -23.07
CA GLU A 157 14.51 12.56 -23.48
C GLU A 157 14.01 11.28 -22.80
N LEU A 158 13.79 10.23 -23.59
CA LEU A 158 13.35 8.94 -23.07
C LEU A 158 14.42 8.37 -22.13
N ARG A 159 14.12 8.37 -20.83
CA ARG A 159 14.94 7.72 -19.83
C ARG A 159 14.43 6.31 -19.59
N TYR A 160 15.25 5.32 -19.91
CA TYR A 160 15.01 3.95 -19.46
C TYR A 160 15.31 3.86 -17.96
N MET A 161 14.27 3.58 -17.19
CA MET A 161 14.41 3.09 -15.82
C MET A 161 14.54 1.58 -15.92
N HIS A 162 15.44 0.98 -15.15
CA HIS A 162 15.64 -0.47 -15.06
C HIS A 162 14.96 -0.96 -13.78
N PRO A 163 13.66 -1.36 -13.82
CA PRO A 163 12.94 -1.73 -12.61
C PRO A 163 13.60 -2.90 -11.88
N GLU A 164 14.24 -3.81 -12.61
CA GLU A 164 15.03 -4.92 -12.05
C GLU A 164 16.21 -4.45 -11.17
N GLU A 165 16.69 -3.22 -11.37
CA GLU A 165 17.78 -2.62 -10.59
C GLU A 165 17.28 -1.70 -9.47
N THR A 166 16.04 -1.22 -9.58
CA THR A 166 15.50 -0.14 -8.73
C THR A 166 14.22 -0.49 -7.98
N THR A 167 13.59 -1.63 -8.26
CA THR A 167 12.34 -2.08 -7.63
C THR A 167 12.48 -3.44 -6.98
N PHE A 168 11.63 -3.69 -5.98
CA PHE A 168 11.56 -4.95 -5.24
C PHE A 168 10.88 -6.02 -6.10
N ASP A 169 11.65 -6.86 -6.79
CA ASP A 169 11.10 -8.02 -7.51
C ASP A 169 10.97 -9.22 -6.55
N GLU A 170 9.76 -9.41 -6.01
CA GLU A 170 9.40 -10.54 -5.14
C GLU A 170 9.46 -11.91 -5.83
N LEU A 171 9.45 -11.93 -7.17
CA LEU A 171 9.27 -13.14 -7.97
C LEU A 171 10.58 -13.64 -8.61
N ALA A 172 11.67 -12.86 -8.58
CA ALA A 172 12.96 -13.28 -9.09
C ALA A 172 13.57 -14.41 -8.22
N PRO A 173 13.74 -15.64 -8.76
CA PRO A 173 14.45 -16.69 -8.03
C PRO A 173 15.93 -16.34 -7.95
N SER A 174 16.51 -16.42 -6.76
CA SER A 174 17.95 -16.18 -6.61
C SER A 174 18.77 -17.24 -7.33
N GLU A 175 19.69 -16.84 -8.20
CA GLU A 175 20.89 -17.65 -8.41
C GLU A 175 21.73 -17.54 -7.12
N GLU A 176 22.07 -18.68 -6.53
CA GLU A 176 22.98 -18.85 -5.39
C GLU A 176 22.48 -18.34 -4.02
N SER A 177 21.63 -19.11 -3.36
CA SER A 177 21.33 -18.95 -1.92
C SER A 177 22.32 -19.64 -0.98
N ASN A 178 23.17 -20.53 -1.49
CA ASN A 178 24.02 -21.36 -0.62
C ASN A 178 25.35 -20.71 -0.21
N GLN A 179 25.90 -19.77 -1.00
CA GLN A 179 27.24 -19.21 -0.71
C GLN A 179 27.23 -18.03 0.27
N ILE A 180 26.12 -17.29 0.39
CA ILE A 180 26.05 -16.10 1.25
C ILE A 180 25.91 -16.48 2.74
N LEU A 181 25.29 -17.64 3.03
CA LEU A 181 25.08 -18.11 4.41
C LEU A 181 26.33 -18.73 5.06
N SER A 182 27.39 -18.95 4.29
CA SER A 182 28.66 -19.54 4.77
C SER A 182 29.74 -18.53 5.14
N GLU A 183 29.59 -17.23 4.82
CA GLU A 183 30.69 -16.26 4.95
C GLU A 183 30.51 -15.11 5.95
N THR A 184 29.45 -15.06 6.75
CA THR A 184 29.37 -14.10 7.86
C THR A 184 29.00 -14.78 9.16
N GLU A 185 29.91 -14.65 10.13
CA GLU A 185 29.70 -14.96 11.54
C GLU A 185 28.35 -14.43 12.03
N GLU A 186 27.80 -15.10 13.04
CA GLU A 186 26.49 -14.85 13.67
C GLU A 186 26.25 -13.39 14.13
N LEU A 187 27.28 -12.55 14.15
CA LEU A 187 27.17 -11.12 14.37
C LEU A 187 26.97 -10.39 13.04
N GLN A 188 25.70 -10.05 12.71
CA GLN A 188 25.24 -8.97 11.81
C GLN A 188 23.90 -9.32 11.13
N MET A 189 23.29 -10.46 11.42
CA MET A 189 21.95 -10.78 10.88
C MET A 189 20.89 -9.93 11.59
N PRO A 190 20.11 -9.11 10.85
CA PRO A 190 18.98 -8.40 11.42
C PRO A 190 18.00 -9.37 12.09
N GLU A 191 17.35 -8.94 13.17
CA GLU A 191 16.47 -9.80 13.98
C GLU A 191 15.35 -10.46 13.17
N PHE A 192 14.85 -9.80 12.12
CA PHE A 192 13.83 -10.39 11.25
C PHE A 192 14.36 -11.59 10.43
N VAL A 193 15.64 -11.58 10.02
CA VAL A 193 16.25 -12.69 9.30
C VAL A 193 16.41 -13.90 10.22
N LYS A 194 16.78 -13.66 11.48
CA LYS A 194 16.83 -14.71 12.51
C LYS A 194 15.45 -15.35 12.72
N LYS A 195 14.40 -14.54 12.86
CA LYS A 195 13.01 -15.03 12.97
C LYS A 195 12.54 -15.82 11.74
N LEU A 196 12.93 -15.39 10.53
CA LEU A 196 12.61 -16.12 9.29
C LEU A 196 13.27 -17.51 9.27
N ILE A 197 14.52 -17.58 9.73
CA ILE A 197 15.28 -18.84 9.87
C ILE A 197 14.68 -19.73 10.94
N GLU A 198 14.22 -19.18 12.05
CA GLU A 198 13.49 -19.95 13.07
C GLU A 198 12.16 -20.52 12.54
N LYS A 199 11.40 -19.76 11.73
CA LYS A 199 10.08 -20.20 11.20
C LYS A 199 10.20 -21.23 10.06
N LYS A 200 11.23 -21.13 9.20
CA LYS A 200 11.33 -21.95 7.96
C LYS A 200 12.48 -22.96 7.97
N GLY A 201 13.46 -22.82 8.88
CA GLY A 201 14.70 -23.60 8.87
C GLY A 201 15.72 -23.05 7.88
N ARG A 202 17.01 -22.98 8.29
CA ARG A 202 18.10 -22.28 7.58
C ARG A 202 18.26 -22.69 6.11
N GLU A 203 18.02 -23.96 5.79
CA GLU A 203 18.13 -24.50 4.42
C GLU A 203 16.92 -24.16 3.52
N ASN A 204 15.78 -23.78 4.10
CA ASN A 204 14.56 -23.44 3.36
C ASN A 204 14.29 -21.93 3.32
N VAL A 205 15.11 -21.11 3.97
CA VAL A 205 15.04 -19.66 3.86
C VAL A 205 15.59 -19.24 2.52
N LYS A 206 14.71 -19.07 1.53
CA LYS A 206 15.01 -18.22 0.38
C LYS A 206 15.06 -16.77 0.87
N MET A 207 16.28 -16.28 1.08
CA MET A 207 16.53 -14.87 1.36
C MET A 207 16.06 -14.06 0.15
N PRO A 208 15.06 -13.17 0.28
CA PRO A 208 14.68 -12.28 -0.79
C PRO A 208 15.92 -11.53 -1.31
N TYR A 209 16.02 -11.33 -2.62
CA TYR A 209 17.19 -10.73 -3.29
C TYR A 209 17.68 -9.46 -2.59
N PHE A 210 16.73 -8.64 -2.16
CA PHE A 210 16.99 -7.41 -1.44
C PHE A 210 17.71 -7.61 -0.08
N ILE A 211 17.42 -8.67 0.68
CA ILE A 211 18.13 -8.95 1.95
C ILE A 211 19.61 -9.25 1.68
N LYS A 212 19.90 -9.93 0.56
CA LYS A 212 21.27 -10.19 0.11
C LYS A 212 21.97 -8.88 -0.24
N LYS A 213 21.35 -8.03 -1.08
CA LYS A 213 21.87 -6.69 -1.40
C LYS A 213 22.09 -5.82 -0.16
N MET A 214 21.22 -5.91 0.85
CA MET A 214 21.35 -5.17 2.11
C MET A 214 22.56 -5.64 2.93
N LEU A 215 22.76 -6.96 3.06
CA LEU A 215 23.95 -7.52 3.70
C LEU A 215 25.22 -7.16 2.93
N GLU A 216 25.18 -7.19 1.60
CA GLU A 216 26.30 -6.79 0.74
C GLU A 216 26.64 -5.30 0.87
N LYS A 217 25.64 -4.41 0.90
CA LYS A 217 25.84 -2.96 1.06
C LYS A 217 26.43 -2.64 2.44
N ARG A 218 25.89 -3.22 3.52
CA ARG A 218 26.45 -3.08 4.87
C ARG A 218 27.88 -3.63 4.98
N ALA A 219 28.16 -4.79 4.38
CA ALA A 219 29.50 -5.36 4.37
C ALA A 219 30.52 -4.45 3.64
N ARG A 220 30.07 -3.69 2.64
CA ARG A 220 30.90 -2.69 1.94
C ARG A 220 31.10 -1.41 2.76
N GLU A 221 30.11 -1.00 3.56
CA GLU A 221 30.19 0.18 4.44
C GLU A 221 31.00 -0.07 5.72
N THR A 222 31.20 -1.35 6.10
CA THR A 222 31.96 -1.76 7.29
C THR A 222 33.44 -2.07 6.99
N LYS A 223 33.89 -1.91 5.74
CA LYS A 223 35.28 -2.06 5.29
C LYS A 223 35.91 -0.70 4.99
#